data_AF-A0A2X2XHH1-F1
#
_entry.id   AF-A0A2X2XHH1-F1
#
_cell.length_a   1.000
_cell.length_b   1.000
_cell.length_c   1.000
_cell.angle_alpha   90.00
_cell.angle_beta   90.00
_cell.angle_gamma   90.00
#
_symmetry.space_group_name_H-M   'P 1'
#
loop_
_entity.id
_entity.type
_entity.pdbx_description
1 polymer ?
#
loop_
_entity_poly.entity_id
_entity_poly.type
_entity_poly.pdbx_seq_one_letter_code
_entity_poly.pdbx_strand_id
1 'polypeptide(L)'
;MAISKRDRVMRRFAPLMLVLFLSACSVLQGTPQPAPPVADHPQEIRRDQTQGLQRLGTVSSMVRGSPDDAVAEIRAKAAAAKADYYVIFVG
;
A
#
# COMPACT_ATOMS: atom_id res chain seq x y z
N MET A 1 -29.29 5.77 41.42
CA MET A 1 -29.41 6.26 40.02
C MET A 1 -28.05 6.51 39.33
N ALA A 2 -26.96 5.86 39.74
CA ALA A 2 -25.62 6.03 39.13
C ALA A 2 -25.24 4.92 38.13
N ILE A 3 -25.83 3.73 38.27
CA ILE A 3 -25.53 2.55 37.43
C ILE A 3 -26.04 2.75 35.99
N SER A 4 -27.29 3.15 35.80
CA SER A 4 -27.88 3.47 34.47
C SER A 4 -27.15 4.62 33.72
N LYS A 5 -26.49 5.53 34.45
CA LYS A 5 -25.69 6.61 33.83
C LYS A 5 -24.40 6.04 33.22
N ARG A 6 -23.75 5.08 33.90
CA ARG A 6 -22.55 4.40 33.39
C ARG A 6 -22.85 3.55 32.17
N ASP A 7 -23.97 2.83 32.14
CA ASP A 7 -24.40 2.05 30.95
C ASP A 7 -24.63 2.93 29.73
N ARG A 8 -25.31 4.08 29.89
CA ARG A 8 -25.51 5.01 28.78
C ARG A 8 -24.22 5.66 28.28
N VAL A 9 -23.26 5.89 29.17
CA VAL A 9 -21.93 6.39 28.82
C VAL A 9 -21.17 5.30 28.06
N MET A 10 -21.08 4.08 28.57
CA MET A 10 -20.35 2.98 27.93
C MET A 10 -20.94 2.61 26.56
N ARG A 11 -22.28 2.63 26.43
CA ARG A 11 -23.00 2.41 25.17
C ARG A 11 -22.74 3.47 24.10
N ARG A 12 -22.37 4.70 24.49
CA ARG A 12 -21.95 5.78 23.57
C ARG A 12 -20.44 5.82 23.32
N PHE A 13 -19.64 5.39 24.28
CA PHE A 13 -18.18 5.33 24.15
C PHE A 13 -17.72 4.18 23.25
N ALA A 14 -18.40 3.04 23.27
CA ALA A 14 -18.07 1.89 22.42
C ALA A 14 -18.03 2.20 20.92
N PRO A 15 -19.06 2.81 20.29
CA PRO A 15 -18.98 3.17 18.87
C PRO A 15 -17.94 4.26 18.59
N LEU A 16 -17.69 5.16 19.54
CA LEU A 16 -16.72 6.25 19.39
C LEU A 16 -15.28 5.70 19.38
N MET A 17 -14.97 4.73 20.25
CA MET A 17 -13.70 4.02 20.22
C MET A 17 -13.53 3.20 18.94
N LEU A 18 -14.59 2.53 18.47
CA LEU A 18 -14.55 1.78 17.22
C LEU A 18 -14.20 2.69 16.03
N VAL A 19 -14.86 3.85 15.91
CA VAL A 19 -14.56 4.82 14.85
C VAL A 19 -13.13 5.32 14.96
N LEU A 20 -12.63 5.57 16.16
CA LEU A 20 -11.24 6.00 16.39
C LEU A 20 -10.23 4.94 15.94
N PHE A 21 -10.46 3.67 16.29
CA PHE A 21 -9.60 2.55 15.87
C PHE A 21 -9.63 2.35 14.35
N LEU A 22 -10.80 2.44 13.71
CA LEU A 22 -10.92 2.31 12.26
C LEU A 22 -10.23 3.47 11.52
N SER A 23 -10.30 4.69 12.06
CA SER A 23 -9.64 5.86 11.49
C SER A 23 -8.12 5.81 11.63
N ALA A 24 -7.60 5.17 12.69
CA ALA A 24 -6.17 5.00 12.92
C ALA A 24 -5.50 4.11 11.85
N CYS A 25 -6.25 3.21 11.21
CA CYS A 25 -5.72 2.37 10.12
C CYS A 25 -5.24 3.18 8.91
N SER A 26 -5.84 4.35 8.64
CA SER A 26 -5.41 5.21 7.53
C SER A 26 -4.06 5.89 7.76
N VAL A 27 -3.64 6.08 9.01
CA VAL A 27 -2.31 6.63 9.34
C VAL A 27 -1.20 5.65 8.93
N LEU A 28 -1.47 4.35 8.93
CA LEU A 28 -0.51 3.32 8.51
C LEU A 28 -0.31 3.24 6.99
N GLN A 29 -1.16 3.89 6.19
CA GLN A 29 -1.05 3.87 4.72
C GLN A 29 0.07 4.77 4.18
N GLY A 30 0.71 5.57 5.03
CA GLY A 30 1.74 6.54 4.65
C GLY A 30 1.14 7.80 4.02
N THR A 31 1.84 8.92 4.12
CA THR A 31 1.46 10.12 3.36
C THR A 31 1.91 9.92 1.92
N PRO A 32 1.10 10.30 0.92
CA PRO A 32 1.52 10.23 -0.47
C PRO A 32 2.81 11.03 -0.67
N GLN A 33 3.82 10.36 -1.20
CA GLN A 33 5.12 10.95 -1.47
C GLN A 33 5.32 11.03 -2.98
N PRO A 34 5.93 12.07 -3.53
CA PRO A 34 6.21 12.10 -4.97
C PRO A 34 7.09 10.93 -5.39
N ALA A 35 6.85 10.42 -6.61
CA ALA A 35 7.70 9.43 -7.23
C ALA A 35 9.12 10.00 -7.42
N PRO A 36 10.17 9.17 -7.27
CA PRO A 36 11.54 9.57 -7.59
C PRO A 36 11.65 9.96 -9.07
N PRO A 37 12.63 10.81 -9.45
CA PRO A 37 12.86 11.16 -10.85
C PRO A 37 13.04 9.92 -11.73
N VAL A 38 12.40 9.94 -12.90
CA VAL A 38 12.51 8.86 -13.90
C VAL A 38 13.98 8.63 -14.25
N ALA A 39 14.40 7.37 -14.24
CA ALA A 39 15.72 6.95 -14.70
C ALA A 39 15.64 6.17 -16.02
N ASP A 40 16.79 5.83 -16.57
CA ASP A 40 16.93 5.05 -17.81
C ASP A 40 16.43 3.59 -17.68
N HIS A 41 16.07 3.16 -16.47
CA HIS A 41 15.55 1.83 -16.20
C HIS A 41 14.33 1.91 -15.26
N PRO A 42 13.43 0.91 -15.30
CA PRO A 42 12.32 0.83 -14.35
C PRO A 42 12.84 0.85 -12.92
N GLN A 43 12.25 1.71 -12.10
CA GLN A 43 12.58 1.83 -10.68
C GLN A 43 11.50 1.17 -9.81
N GLU A 44 11.94 0.50 -8.75
CA GLU A 44 11.01 0.06 -7.72
C GLU A 44 10.54 1.26 -6.92
N ILE A 45 9.22 1.43 -6.79
CA ILE A 45 8.62 2.46 -5.96
C ILE A 45 7.68 1.84 -4.92
N ARG A 46 7.46 2.58 -3.83
CA ARG A 46 6.51 2.18 -2.81
C ARG A 46 5.08 2.56 -3.22
N ARG A 47 4.08 1.95 -2.57
CA ARG A 47 2.66 2.22 -2.87
C ARG A 47 2.27 3.69 -2.67
N ASP A 48 2.82 4.35 -1.66
CA ASP A 48 2.61 5.77 -1.38
C ASP A 48 3.24 6.70 -2.44
N GLN A 49 4.10 6.18 -3.31
CA GLN A 49 4.73 6.89 -4.43
C GLN A 49 4.00 6.73 -5.76
N THR A 50 2.87 6.02 -5.77
CA THR A 50 2.10 5.78 -7.00
C THR A 50 1.14 6.92 -7.35
N GLN A 51 1.01 7.92 -6.48
CA GLN A 51 0.04 8.99 -6.66
C GLN A 51 0.34 9.81 -7.92
N GLY A 52 -0.65 9.93 -8.81
CA GLY A 52 -0.52 10.65 -10.08
C GLY A 52 0.10 9.85 -11.22
N LEU A 53 0.50 8.58 -10.99
CA LEU A 53 1.01 7.70 -12.03
C LEU A 53 -0.12 6.93 -12.71
N GLN A 54 0.01 6.71 -14.03
CA GLN A 54 -0.88 5.84 -14.77
C GLN A 54 -0.40 4.39 -14.70
N ARG A 55 -1.27 3.48 -14.23
CA ARG A 55 -0.96 2.04 -14.21
C ARG A 55 -1.00 1.48 -15.64
N LEU A 56 0.12 0.92 -16.09
CA LEU A 56 0.22 0.26 -17.40
C LEU A 56 -0.34 -1.17 -17.41
N GLY A 57 -0.24 -1.89 -16.29
CA GLY A 57 -0.71 -3.26 -16.20
C GLY A 57 -0.36 -3.95 -14.89
N THR A 58 -0.39 -5.28 -14.91
CA THR A 58 0.07 -6.15 -13.82
C THR A 58 0.87 -7.28 -14.41
N VAL A 59 2.00 -7.59 -13.80
CA VAL A 59 2.83 -8.74 -14.15
C VAL A 59 3.02 -9.59 -12.91
N SER A 60 3.07 -10.90 -13.08
CA SER A 60 3.41 -11.86 -12.03
C SER A 60 4.71 -12.58 -12.38
N SER A 61 5.41 -13.06 -11.36
CA SER A 61 6.61 -13.88 -11.47
C SER A 61 6.37 -15.21 -10.74
N MET A 62 6.78 -16.31 -11.37
CA MET A 62 6.72 -17.66 -10.78
C MET A 62 8.08 -18.35 -10.99
N VAL A 63 9.14 -17.74 -10.46
CA VAL A 63 10.48 -18.33 -10.52
C VAL A 63 10.67 -19.32 -9.38
N ARG A 64 11.25 -20.48 -9.71
CA ARG A 64 11.82 -21.38 -8.71
C ARG A 64 13.22 -20.86 -8.36
N GLY A 65 13.33 -20.16 -7.23
CA GLY A 65 14.58 -19.52 -6.83
C GLY A 65 14.39 -18.69 -5.57
N SER A 66 15.24 -17.68 -5.42
CA SER A 66 15.16 -16.69 -4.36
C SER A 66 14.12 -15.59 -4.69
N PRO A 67 13.67 -14.82 -3.68
CA PRO A 67 12.87 -13.62 -3.93
C PRO A 67 13.54 -12.61 -4.88
N ASP A 68 14.86 -12.52 -4.86
CA ASP A 68 15.63 -11.61 -5.73
C ASP A 68 15.50 -12.01 -7.20
N ASP A 69 15.41 -13.31 -7.50
CA ASP A 69 15.18 -13.80 -8.86
C ASP A 69 13.80 -13.37 -9.38
N ALA A 70 12.79 -13.38 -8.51
CA ALA A 70 11.45 -12.89 -8.84
C ALA A 70 11.44 -11.37 -9.07
N VAL A 71 12.19 -10.61 -8.26
CA VAL A 71 12.37 -9.15 -8.45
C VAL A 71 13.04 -8.86 -9.79
N ALA A 72 14.09 -9.62 -10.15
CA ALA A 72 14.78 -9.47 -11.42
C ALA A 72 13.87 -9.76 -12.62
N GLU A 73 13.04 -10.82 -12.54
CA GLU A 73 12.06 -11.14 -13.58
C GLU A 73 11.00 -10.04 -13.71
N ILE A 74 10.48 -9.51 -12.59
CA ILE A 74 9.51 -8.40 -12.59
C ILE A 74 10.12 -7.15 -13.23
N ARG A 75 11.36 -6.80 -12.89
CA ARG A 75 12.08 -5.66 -13.49
C ARG A 75 12.24 -5.83 -15.00
N ALA A 76 12.60 -7.03 -15.47
CA ALA A 76 12.71 -7.32 -16.89
C ALA A 76 11.37 -7.18 -17.63
N LYS A 77 10.28 -7.67 -17.03
CA LYS A 77 8.91 -7.50 -17.58
C LYS A 77 8.48 -6.04 -17.60
N ALA A 78 8.79 -5.26 -16.56
CA ALA A 78 8.53 -3.83 -16.52
C ALA A 78 9.30 -3.08 -17.63
N ALA A 79 10.57 -3.43 -17.85
CA ALA A 79 11.38 -2.86 -18.93
C ALA A 79 10.82 -3.21 -20.32
N ALA A 80 10.40 -4.46 -20.54
CA ALA A 80 9.78 -4.88 -21.79
C ALA A 80 8.45 -4.14 -22.06
N ALA A 81 7.70 -3.82 -21.00
CA ALA A 81 6.49 -3.02 -21.07
C ALA A 81 6.74 -1.50 -21.19
N LYS A 82 8.00 -1.06 -21.20
CA LYS A 82 8.41 0.36 -21.19
C LYS A 82 7.83 1.14 -20.01
N ALA A 83 7.76 0.51 -18.84
CA ALA A 83 7.32 1.16 -17.61
C ALA A 83 8.46 1.95 -16.96
N ASP A 84 8.17 3.18 -16.53
CA ASP A 84 9.13 3.99 -15.75
C ASP A 84 9.31 3.43 -14.32
N TYR A 85 8.26 2.82 -13.77
CA TYR A 85 8.21 2.33 -12.39
C TYR A 85 7.54 0.96 -12.28
N TYR A 86 7.90 0.21 -11.23
CA TYR A 86 7.19 -0.99 -10.80
C TYR A 86 6.96 -1.00 -9.29
N VAL A 87 5.88 -1.66 -8.86
CA VAL A 87 5.54 -1.85 -7.44
C VAL A 87 5.39 -3.34 -7.19
N ILE A 88 6.15 -3.86 -6.24
CA ILE A 88 6.00 -5.24 -5.80
C ILE A 88 4.93 -5.32 -4.72
N PHE A 89 4.00 -6.26 -4.90
CA PHE A 89 3.04 -6.63 -3.89
C PHE A 89 2.79 -8.13 -3.93
N VAL A 90 2.53 -8.71 -2.76
CA VAL A 90 2.05 -10.08 -2.65
C VAL A 90 0.55 -10.06 -2.88
N GLY A 91 0.08 -10.88 -3.82
CA GLY A 91 -1.33 -11.04 -4.19
C GLY A 91 -1.80 -12.46 -3.99
#